data_AF-A0A7K2Z2V2-F1
#
_entry.id   AF-A0A7K2Z2V2-F1
#
_cell.length_a   1.000
_cell.length_b   1.000
_cell.length_c   1.000
_cell.angle_alpha   90.00
_cell.angle_beta   90.00
_cell.angle_gamma   90.00
#
_symmetry.space_group_name_H-M   'P 1'
#
loop_
_entity.id
_entity.type
_entity.pdbx_description
1 polymer ?
#
loop_
_entity_poly.entity_id
_entity_poly.type
_entity_poly.pdbx_seq_one_letter_code
_entity_poly.pdbx_strand_id
1 'polypeptide(L)'
;MVNDIEDFTHAVEATAVMRLFPTRPRLLALGEPTHGEEALLDLRNGLFRQLVEHEGYRTIAIESDCMAGLVVDDYVTSGTGILDDVMEHGFSHGWGAFEANRELVRWMRAYNEDRIPSDALRFAGVDGPLEITGAASPRQSLTALHDYLSACVEPDLLPCTAQTLDRLLGADDRWT
;
A
#
# COMPACT_ATOMS: atom_id res chain seq x y z
N MET A 1 9.33 16.35 48.57
CA MET A 1 8.68 15.39 47.65
C MET A 1 9.03 15.81 46.25
N VAL A 2 10.08 15.20 45.70
CA VAL A 2 10.38 15.31 44.26
C VAL A 2 9.48 14.25 43.65
N ASN A 3 8.50 14.66 42.85
CA ASN A 3 7.68 13.72 42.11
C ASN A 3 8.60 13.04 41.09
N ASP A 4 8.73 11.72 41.20
CA ASP A 4 9.34 10.86 40.19
C ASP A 4 8.61 11.07 38.85
N ILE A 5 9.20 11.88 37.98
CA ILE A 5 8.93 11.91 36.54
C ILE A 5 9.82 10.83 35.95
N GLU A 6 9.59 9.58 36.35
CA GLU A 6 10.18 8.43 35.69
C GLU A 6 9.06 7.78 34.88
N ASP A 7 9.28 7.62 33.57
CA ASP A 7 8.44 6.83 32.66
C ASP A 7 7.34 7.55 31.83
N PHE A 8 7.66 8.71 31.22
CA PHE A 8 6.81 9.29 30.15
C PHE A 8 7.20 8.85 28.73
N THR A 9 8.34 8.19 28.56
CA THR A 9 8.87 7.81 27.25
C THR A 9 8.77 6.31 27.07
N HIS A 10 7.93 5.86 26.15
CA HIS A 10 7.86 4.47 25.73
C HIS A 10 8.47 4.30 24.35
N ALA A 11 9.14 3.17 24.12
CA ALA A 11 9.53 2.77 22.78
C ALA A 11 8.28 2.64 21.89
N VAL A 12 8.43 2.98 20.61
CA VAL A 12 7.35 2.83 19.61
C VAL A 12 7.26 1.37 19.20
N GLU A 13 6.65 0.57 20.06
CA GLU A 13 6.45 -0.88 19.91
C GLU A 13 4.96 -1.22 19.97
N ALA A 14 4.57 -2.33 19.33
CA ALA A 14 3.17 -2.76 19.26
C ALA A 14 2.53 -2.87 20.65
N THR A 15 3.25 -3.42 21.64
CA THR A 15 2.76 -3.53 23.02
C THR A 15 2.46 -2.16 23.63
N ALA A 16 3.35 -1.18 23.44
CA ALA A 16 3.15 0.16 23.96
C ALA A 16 1.96 0.86 23.27
N VAL A 17 1.86 0.72 21.95
CA VAL A 17 0.73 1.27 21.17
C VAL A 17 -0.60 0.62 21.57
N MET A 18 -0.64 -0.70 21.76
CA MET A 18 -1.88 -1.40 22.12
C MET A 18 -2.38 -1.03 23.52
N ARG A 19 -1.50 -0.67 24.46
CA ARG A 19 -1.90 -0.16 25.79
C ARG A 19 -2.67 1.15 25.75
N LEU A 20 -2.60 1.90 24.64
CA LEU A 20 -3.36 3.14 24.47
C LEU A 20 -4.86 2.88 24.25
N PHE A 21 -5.24 1.64 23.93
CA PHE A 21 -6.62 1.29 23.60
C PHE A 21 -7.19 0.28 24.61
N PRO A 22 -8.46 0.42 25.03
CA PRO A 22 -9.10 -0.54 25.95
C PRO A 22 -9.29 -1.92 25.30
N THR A 23 -9.37 -1.96 23.97
CA THR A 23 -9.44 -3.17 23.16
C THR A 23 -8.66 -2.93 21.87
N ARG A 24 -8.06 -3.99 21.30
CA ARG A 24 -7.33 -3.90 20.02
C ARG A 24 -8.22 -3.29 18.93
N PRO A 25 -7.83 -2.16 18.31
CA PRO A 25 -8.62 -1.56 17.25
C PRO A 25 -8.65 -2.47 16.02
N ARG A 26 -9.72 -2.37 15.22
CA ARG A 26 -9.81 -3.07 13.92
C ARG A 26 -9.02 -2.36 12.82
N LEU A 27 -8.87 -1.04 12.96
CA LEU A 27 -8.12 -0.16 12.08
C LEU A 27 -7.30 0.75 12.97
N LEU A 28 -5.99 0.78 12.75
CA LEU A 28 -5.04 1.65 13.43
C LEU A 28 -4.41 2.56 12.38
N ALA A 29 -4.63 3.86 12.50
CA ALA A 29 -3.97 4.86 11.69
C ALA A 29 -2.73 5.38 12.42
N LEU A 30 -1.60 5.44 11.72
CA LEU A 30 -0.33 5.94 12.22
C LEU A 30 0.12 7.06 11.29
N GLY A 31 0.08 8.30 11.78
CA GLY A 31 0.69 9.43 11.07
C GLY A 31 2.18 9.54 11.37
N GLU A 32 2.89 10.23 10.50
CA GLU A 32 4.29 10.61 10.70
C GLU A 32 4.42 12.11 10.96
N PRO A 33 5.39 12.55 11.79
CA PRO A 33 5.59 13.98 12.07
C PRO A 33 5.95 14.82 10.83
N THR A 34 6.60 14.21 9.84
CA THR A 34 6.99 14.82 8.56
C THR A 34 7.24 13.72 7.52
N HIS A 35 7.03 14.06 6.24
CA HIS A 35 7.42 13.20 5.11
C HIS A 35 8.91 13.31 4.81
N GLY A 36 9.43 12.30 4.09
CA GLY A 36 10.75 12.34 3.47
C GLY A 36 11.93 11.93 4.38
N GLU A 37 11.65 11.38 5.56
CA GLU A 37 12.67 10.97 6.52
C GLU A 37 12.73 9.45 6.68
N GLU A 38 13.80 8.82 6.19
CA GLU A 38 14.00 7.36 6.23
C GLU A 38 13.91 6.80 7.65
N ALA A 39 14.45 7.51 8.65
CA ALA A 39 14.41 7.04 10.04
C ALA A 39 12.97 6.88 10.58
N LEU A 40 12.03 7.70 10.11
CA LEU A 40 10.61 7.58 10.46
C LEU A 40 9.98 6.36 9.77
N LEU A 41 10.32 6.13 8.50
CA LEU A 41 9.83 4.98 7.72
C LEU A 41 10.36 3.66 8.29
N ASP A 42 11.62 3.61 8.71
CA ASP A 42 12.24 2.45 9.37
C ASP A 42 11.54 2.13 10.70
N LEU A 43 11.29 3.15 11.52
CA LEU A 43 10.55 3.00 12.78
C LEU A 43 9.13 2.47 12.54
N ARG A 44 8.42 3.08 11.58
CA ARG A 44 7.09 2.66 11.13
C ARG A 44 7.10 1.20 10.67
N ASN A 45 8.09 0.80 9.88
CA ASN A 45 8.23 -0.57 9.40
C ASN A 45 8.42 -1.54 10.55
N GLY A 46 9.30 -1.22 11.52
CA GLY A 46 9.48 -2.02 12.73
C GLY A 46 8.16 -2.24 13.48
N LEU A 47 7.37 -1.17 13.64
CA LEU A 47 6.05 -1.25 14.27
C LEU A 47 5.06 -2.08 13.44
N PHE A 48 5.01 -1.92 12.12
CA PHE A 48 4.15 -2.73 11.24
C PHE A 48 4.44 -4.22 11.35
N ARG A 49 5.72 -4.61 11.38
CA ARG A 49 6.13 -6.02 11.56
C ARG A 49 5.59 -6.57 12.87
N GLN A 50 5.79 -5.86 13.98
CA GLN A 50 5.27 -6.26 15.29
C GLN A 50 3.74 -6.34 15.32
N LEU A 51 3.04 -5.41 14.69
CA LEU A 51 1.57 -5.42 14.61
C LEU A 51 1.05 -6.62 13.80
N VAL A 52 1.73 -6.99 12.72
CA VAL A 52 1.37 -8.16 11.91
C VAL A 52 1.67 -9.47 12.64
N GLU A 53 2.85 -9.57 13.25
CA GLU A 53 3.35 -10.78 13.89
C GLU A 53 2.71 -11.08 15.25
N HIS A 54 2.47 -10.04 16.06
CA HIS A 54 1.99 -10.20 17.44
C HIS A 54 0.52 -9.81 17.59
N GLU A 55 0.07 -8.78 16.87
CA GLU A 55 -1.29 -8.25 17.00
C GLU A 55 -2.22 -8.70 15.87
N GLY A 56 -1.76 -9.54 14.94
CA GLY A 56 -2.58 -10.20 13.94
C GLY A 56 -3.20 -9.29 12.89
N TYR A 57 -2.64 -8.10 12.65
CA TYR A 57 -3.02 -7.29 11.51
C TYR A 57 -2.63 -8.00 10.20
N ARG A 58 -3.44 -7.80 9.15
CA ARG A 58 -3.33 -8.53 7.86
C ARG A 58 -3.32 -7.62 6.64
N THR A 59 -3.36 -6.31 6.83
CA THR A 59 -3.28 -5.34 5.75
C THR A 59 -2.42 -4.18 6.20
N ILE A 60 -1.45 -3.80 5.37
CA ILE A 60 -0.68 -2.57 5.51
C ILE A 60 -1.19 -1.60 4.46
N ALA A 61 -1.66 -0.46 4.91
CA ALA A 61 -2.15 0.62 4.08
C ALA A 61 -1.18 1.80 4.14
N ILE A 62 -0.72 2.25 2.98
CA ILE A 62 0.20 3.37 2.81
C ILE A 62 -0.56 4.48 2.07
N GLU A 63 -0.32 5.75 2.41
CA GLU A 63 -0.87 6.95 1.74
C GLU A 63 -0.29 7.11 0.31
N SER A 64 -0.48 6.09 -0.51
CA SER A 64 -0.10 6.02 -1.91
C SER A 64 -1.35 5.78 -2.74
N ASP A 65 -1.29 6.09 -4.04
CA ASP A 65 -2.35 5.80 -5.00
C ASP A 65 -2.86 4.36 -4.85
N CYS A 66 -4.17 4.22 -4.60
CA CYS A 66 -4.88 2.95 -4.48
C CYS A 66 -4.75 2.04 -5.71
N MET A 67 -4.58 2.60 -6.90
CA MET A 67 -4.35 1.85 -8.14
C MET A 67 -2.90 1.36 -8.24
N ALA A 68 -1.93 2.22 -7.90
CA ALA A 68 -0.52 1.84 -7.84
C ALA A 68 -0.29 0.73 -6.80
N GLY A 69 -0.95 0.83 -5.64
CA GLY A 69 -0.85 -0.16 -4.57
C GLY A 69 -1.24 -1.59 -4.99
N LEU A 70 -2.07 -1.77 -6.03
CA LEU A 70 -2.39 -3.09 -6.56
C LEU A 70 -1.15 -3.81 -7.12
N VAL A 71 -0.20 -3.06 -7.70
CA VAL A 71 1.06 -3.61 -8.23
C VAL A 71 1.91 -4.20 -7.10
N VAL A 72 1.99 -3.49 -5.96
CA VAL A 72 2.69 -3.99 -4.77
C VAL A 72 1.97 -5.20 -4.18
N ASP A 73 0.64 -5.14 -4.07
CA ASP A 73 -0.17 -6.22 -3.50
C ASP A 73 -0.07 -7.52 -4.31
N ASP A 74 -0.10 -7.42 -5.65
CA ASP A 74 0.12 -8.54 -6.55
C ASP A 74 1.54 -9.10 -6.41
N TYR A 75 2.56 -8.25 -6.29
CA TYR A 75 3.94 -8.71 -6.05
C TYR A 75 4.06 -9.46 -4.72
N VAL A 76 3.57 -8.89 -3.61
CA VAL A 76 3.74 -9.53 -2.29
C VAL A 76 2.92 -10.81 -2.14
N THR A 77 1.78 -10.93 -2.84
CA THR A 77 0.90 -12.10 -2.71
C THR A 77 1.11 -13.18 -3.77
N SER A 78 1.29 -12.81 -5.03
CA SER A 78 1.45 -13.75 -6.15
C SER A 78 2.89 -13.88 -6.64
N GLY A 79 3.77 -12.93 -6.33
CA GLY A 79 5.13 -12.88 -6.86
C GLY A 79 5.21 -12.38 -8.30
N THR A 80 4.17 -11.69 -8.78
CA THR A 80 4.12 -11.11 -10.12
C THR A 80 5.04 -9.90 -10.21
N GLY A 81 5.84 -9.83 -11.28
CA GLY A 81 6.78 -8.73 -11.53
C GLY A 81 8.15 -8.91 -10.85
N ILE A 82 9.00 -7.90 -11.01
CA ILE A 82 10.29 -7.79 -10.31
C ILE A 82 10.25 -6.61 -9.36
N LEU A 83 11.02 -6.69 -8.27
CA LEU A 83 10.97 -5.68 -7.22
C LEU A 83 11.27 -4.26 -7.75
N ASP A 84 12.20 -4.10 -8.69
CA ASP A 84 12.54 -2.78 -9.23
C ASP A 84 11.34 -2.11 -9.90
N ASP A 85 10.67 -2.79 -10.81
CA ASP A 85 9.45 -2.31 -11.47
C ASP A 85 8.32 -2.05 -10.46
N VAL A 86 8.19 -2.90 -9.44
CA VAL A 86 7.18 -2.73 -8.37
C VAL A 86 7.46 -1.49 -7.54
N MET A 87 8.73 -1.19 -7.23
CA MET A 87 9.08 0.03 -6.52
C MET A 87 8.87 1.26 -7.40
N GLU A 88 9.15 1.18 -8.70
CA GLU A 88 8.97 2.29 -9.63
C GLU A 88 7.49 2.63 -9.89
N HIS A 89 6.63 1.61 -10.01
CA HIS A 89 5.24 1.80 -10.46
C HIS A 89 4.19 1.53 -9.37
N GLY A 90 4.57 0.94 -8.25
CA GLY A 90 3.65 0.55 -7.17
C GLY A 90 3.39 1.63 -6.13
N PHE A 91 4.03 2.79 -6.26
CA PHE A 91 3.93 3.90 -5.32
C PHE A 91 3.68 5.22 -6.06
N SER A 92 2.87 6.11 -5.46
CA SER A 92 2.79 7.53 -5.85
C SER A 92 3.75 8.38 -5.01
N HIS A 93 3.74 9.70 -5.21
CA HIS A 93 4.48 10.68 -4.39
C HIS A 93 6.01 10.50 -4.37
N GLY A 94 6.55 9.70 -5.29
CA GLY A 94 7.97 9.31 -5.30
C GLY A 94 8.35 8.36 -4.16
N TRP A 95 7.38 7.76 -3.46
CA TRP A 95 7.63 6.95 -2.27
C TRP A 95 8.37 5.65 -2.56
N GLY A 96 8.34 5.19 -3.82
CA GLY A 96 9.12 4.08 -4.30
C GLY A 96 10.64 4.29 -4.22
N ALA A 97 11.10 5.55 -4.14
CA ALA A 97 12.52 5.90 -4.06
C ALA A 97 13.13 5.72 -2.66
N PHE A 98 12.30 5.51 -1.62
CA PHE A 98 12.78 5.31 -0.25
C PHE A 98 13.14 3.84 0.00
N GLU A 99 14.33 3.61 0.55
CA GLU A 99 14.82 2.26 0.82
C GLU A 99 13.97 1.57 1.90
N ALA A 100 13.46 2.31 2.89
CA ALA A 100 12.56 1.74 3.88
C ALA A 100 11.27 1.17 3.24
N ASN A 101 10.71 1.81 2.22
CA ASN A 101 9.54 1.25 1.52
C ASN A 101 9.91 -0.01 0.73
N ARG A 102 11.09 -0.03 0.11
CA ARG A 102 11.62 -1.22 -0.56
C ARG A 102 11.81 -2.40 0.39
N GLU A 103 12.37 -2.14 1.57
CA GLU A 103 12.55 -3.13 2.64
C GLU A 103 11.22 -3.60 3.24
N LEU A 104 10.21 -2.73 3.29
CA LEU A 104 8.86 -3.13 3.67
C LEU A 104 8.30 -4.13 2.65
N VAL A 105 8.35 -3.83 1.36
CA VAL A 105 7.83 -4.71 0.29
C VAL A 105 8.57 -6.05 0.26
N ARG A 106 9.90 -6.05 0.40
CA ARG A 106 10.70 -7.28 0.53
C ARG A 106 10.26 -8.13 1.71
N TRP A 107 10.11 -7.52 2.88
CA TRP A 107 9.67 -8.24 4.08
C TRP A 107 8.25 -8.78 3.91
N MET A 108 7.32 -8.01 3.36
CA MET A 108 5.95 -8.47 3.11
C MET A 108 5.92 -9.67 2.17
N ARG A 109 6.74 -9.65 1.12
CA ARG A 109 6.89 -10.79 0.19
C ARG A 109 7.39 -12.02 0.93
N ALA A 110 8.49 -11.90 1.68
CA ALA A 110 9.06 -12.99 2.45
C ALA A 110 8.07 -13.53 3.50
N TYR A 111 7.31 -12.66 4.17
CA TYR A 111 6.29 -13.03 5.14
C TYR A 111 5.18 -13.89 4.53
N ASN A 112 4.91 -13.72 3.23
CA ASN A 112 3.86 -14.43 2.50
C ASN A 112 4.31 -15.74 1.85
N GLU A 113 5.61 -16.03 1.72
CA GLU A 113 6.12 -17.18 0.95
C GLU A 113 5.54 -18.53 1.40
N ASP A 114 5.35 -18.72 2.71
CA ASP A 114 4.84 -19.96 3.30
C ASP A 114 3.36 -19.89 3.73
N ARG A 115 2.61 -18.87 3.26
CA ARG A 115 1.23 -18.62 3.71
C ARG A 115 0.21 -18.98 2.66
N ILE A 116 -0.91 -19.54 3.13
CA ILE A 116 -2.09 -19.72 2.28
C ILE A 116 -2.70 -18.34 1.94
N PRO A 117 -3.39 -18.21 0.79
CA PRO A 117 -3.93 -16.92 0.36
C PRO A 117 -4.84 -16.21 1.38
N SER A 118 -5.59 -16.95 2.20
CA SER A 118 -6.47 -16.37 3.23
C SER A 118 -5.71 -15.73 4.40
N ASP A 119 -4.45 -16.12 4.59
CA ASP A 119 -3.59 -15.69 5.70
C ASP A 119 -2.49 -14.73 5.24
N ALA A 120 -2.40 -14.48 3.93
CA ALA A 120 -1.42 -13.59 3.33
C ALA A 120 -1.64 -12.14 3.78
N LEU A 121 -0.54 -11.46 4.07
CA LEU A 121 -0.49 -10.03 4.30
C LEU A 121 -0.77 -9.30 2.99
N ARG A 122 -1.71 -8.34 3.04
CA ARG A 122 -2.10 -7.49 1.91
C ARG A 122 -1.45 -6.12 1.98
N PHE A 123 -1.19 -5.53 0.82
CA PHE A 123 -0.80 -4.14 0.65
C PHE A 123 -1.98 -3.34 0.09
N ALA A 124 -2.14 -2.08 0.52
CA ALA A 124 -3.10 -1.16 -0.07
C ALA A 124 -2.53 0.26 -0.14
N GLY A 125 -2.80 0.95 -1.25
CA GLY A 125 -2.77 2.41 -1.30
C GLY A 125 -4.09 2.98 -0.80
N VAL A 126 -4.06 4.07 -0.03
CA VAL A 126 -5.27 4.75 0.46
C VAL A 126 -5.47 6.16 -0.08
N ASP A 127 -4.67 6.55 -1.07
CA ASP A 127 -4.80 7.84 -1.74
C ASP A 127 -5.46 7.73 -3.12
N GLY A 128 -6.03 8.84 -3.58
CA GLY A 128 -6.64 8.91 -4.90
C GLY A 128 -5.59 8.91 -6.03
N PRO A 129 -5.93 8.40 -7.23
CA PRO A 129 -5.05 8.47 -8.40
C PRO A 129 -4.94 9.89 -9.00
N LEU A 130 -5.68 10.84 -8.43
CA LEU A 130 -5.75 12.25 -8.82
C LEU A 130 -5.51 13.07 -7.56
N GLU A 131 -4.28 13.50 -7.34
CA GLU A 131 -3.87 14.27 -6.15
C GLU A 131 -3.39 15.66 -6.58
N ILE A 132 -3.10 16.54 -5.61
CA ILE A 132 -2.68 17.93 -5.87
C ILE A 132 -1.42 17.98 -6.74
N THR A 133 -0.52 17.01 -6.58
CA THR A 133 0.82 17.03 -7.20
C THR A 133 0.89 16.35 -8.55
N GLY A 134 -0.16 15.65 -8.99
CA GLY A 134 -0.19 14.96 -10.28
C GLY A 134 -1.43 14.09 -10.48
N ALA A 135 -1.59 13.57 -11.69
CA ALA A 135 -2.69 12.70 -12.06
C ALA A 135 -2.13 11.49 -12.81
N ALA A 136 -2.30 10.27 -12.27
CA ALA A 136 -1.92 9.07 -12.98
C ALA A 136 -2.74 8.90 -14.27
N SER A 137 -2.17 8.21 -15.27
CA SER A 137 -2.93 7.82 -16.46
C SER A 137 -4.17 7.02 -16.05
N PRO A 138 -5.38 7.34 -16.57
CA PRO A 138 -6.60 6.61 -16.27
C PRO A 138 -6.62 5.22 -16.92
N ARG A 139 -5.58 4.86 -17.69
CA ARG A 139 -5.48 3.58 -18.39
C ARG A 139 -5.68 2.39 -17.47
N GLN A 140 -4.99 2.35 -16.33
CA GLN A 140 -5.06 1.21 -15.42
C GLN A 140 -6.49 1.01 -14.89
N SER A 141 -7.10 2.09 -14.39
CA SER A 141 -8.45 2.02 -13.81
C SER A 141 -9.53 1.73 -14.85
N LEU A 142 -9.47 2.37 -16.02
CA LEU A 142 -10.45 2.15 -17.09
C LEU A 142 -10.31 0.77 -17.75
N THR A 143 -9.09 0.27 -17.91
CA THR A 143 -8.85 -1.08 -18.45
C THR A 143 -9.33 -2.14 -17.46
N ALA A 144 -8.98 -2.01 -16.17
CA ALA A 144 -9.44 -2.94 -15.14
C ALA A 144 -10.98 -2.98 -15.02
N LEU A 145 -11.63 -1.81 -15.09
CA LEU A 145 -13.09 -1.74 -15.12
C LEU A 145 -13.68 -2.40 -16.38
N HIS A 146 -13.07 -2.15 -17.55
CA HIS A 146 -13.51 -2.76 -18.81
C HIS A 146 -13.40 -4.28 -18.76
N ASP A 147 -12.25 -4.80 -18.33
CA ASP A 147 -12.01 -6.24 -18.19
C ASP A 147 -13.01 -6.89 -17.24
N TYR A 148 -13.23 -6.28 -16.07
CA TYR A 148 -14.20 -6.75 -15.09
C TYR A 148 -15.62 -6.82 -15.67
N LEU A 149 -16.07 -5.75 -16.33
CA LEU A 149 -17.39 -5.70 -16.96
C LEU A 149 -17.49 -6.74 -18.09
N SER A 150 -16.48 -6.86 -18.93
CA SER A 150 -16.47 -7.80 -20.06
C SER A 150 -16.60 -9.26 -19.63
N ALA A 151 -16.12 -9.60 -18.42
CA ALA A 151 -16.26 -10.93 -17.84
C ALA A 151 -17.66 -11.18 -17.22
N CYS A 152 -18.44 -10.12 -16.98
CA CYS A 152 -19.66 -10.16 -16.18
C CYS A 152 -20.94 -9.83 -16.98
N VAL A 153 -20.83 -9.15 -18.12
CA VAL A 153 -21.99 -8.68 -18.90
C VAL A 153 -21.90 -9.08 -20.37
N GLU A 154 -23.05 -9.09 -21.05
CA GLU A 154 -23.12 -9.34 -22.49
C GLU A 154 -22.35 -8.26 -23.29
N PRO A 155 -21.70 -8.61 -24.41
CA PRO A 155 -20.85 -7.67 -25.16
C PRO A 155 -21.55 -6.40 -25.67
N ASP A 156 -22.87 -6.44 -25.90
CA ASP A 156 -23.68 -5.31 -26.36
C ASP A 156 -23.98 -4.28 -25.24
N LEU A 157 -23.77 -4.66 -23.97
CA LEU A 157 -23.87 -3.77 -22.82
C LEU A 157 -22.56 -3.01 -22.54
N LEU A 158 -21.46 -3.39 -23.18
CA LEU A 158 -20.18 -2.68 -23.04
C LEU A 158 -20.21 -1.37 -23.84
N PRO A 159 -19.72 -0.26 -23.27
CA PRO A 159 -19.75 1.04 -23.94
C PRO A 159 -18.83 1.10 -25.17
N CYS A 160 -17.77 0.29 -25.19
CA CYS A 160 -16.85 0.17 -26.33
C CYS A 160 -16.02 -1.12 -26.27
N THR A 161 -15.30 -1.43 -27.35
CA THR A 161 -14.32 -2.52 -27.38
C THR A 161 -13.03 -2.13 -26.64
N ALA A 162 -12.27 -3.11 -26.16
CA ALA A 162 -10.95 -2.87 -25.54
C ALA A 162 -10.01 -2.09 -26.48
N GLN A 163 -10.02 -2.41 -27.78
CA GLN A 163 -9.25 -1.67 -28.79
C GLN A 163 -9.68 -0.20 -28.92
N THR A 164 -10.99 0.06 -28.79
CA THR A 164 -11.50 1.45 -28.84
C THR A 164 -11.11 2.20 -27.58
N LEU A 165 -11.21 1.56 -26.40
CA LEU A 165 -10.78 2.13 -25.13
C LEU A 165 -9.29 2.49 -25.17
N ASP A 166 -8.42 1.55 -25.57
CA ASP A 166 -6.98 1.76 -25.68
C ASP A 166 -6.63 2.95 -26.58
N ARG A 167 -7.28 3.05 -27.75
CA ARG A 167 -7.12 4.17 -28.68
C ARG A 167 -7.55 5.51 -28.07
N LEU A 168 -8.63 5.52 -27.27
CA LEU A 168 -9.15 6.74 -26.63
C LEU A 168 -8.29 7.21 -25.47
N LEU A 169 -7.71 6.28 -24.71
CA LEU A 169 -6.77 6.57 -23.62
C LEU A 169 -5.51 7.28 -24.13
N GLY A 170 -5.02 6.87 -25.31
CA GLY A 170 -3.79 7.45 -25.88
C GLY A 170 -2.54 7.05 -25.08
N ALA A 171 -1.40 7.69 -25.35
CA ALA A 171 -0.15 7.34 -24.67
C ALA A 171 -0.13 7.86 -23.21
N ASP A 172 0.41 7.06 -22.30
CA ASP A 172 0.44 7.34 -20.86
C ASP A 172 1.41 8.49 -20.50
N ASP A 173 2.42 8.72 -21.35
CA ASP A 173 3.43 9.79 -21.20
C ASP A 173 2.83 11.21 -21.20
N ARG A 174 1.55 11.35 -21.55
CA ARG A 174 0.81 12.60 -21.48
C ARG A 174 0.34 12.97 -20.07
N TRP A 175 0.42 12.04 -19.12
CA TRP A 175 -0.07 12.19 -17.74
C TRP A 175 1.04 12.48 -16.72
N THR A 176 2.19 13.00 -17.15
CA THR A 176 3.33 13.37 -16.28
C THR A 176 3.17 14.74 -15.64
#